data_AF-D4C8C3-F1
#
_entry.id   AF-D4C8C3-F1
#
_cell.length_a   1.000
_cell.length_b   1.000
_cell.length_c   1.000
_cell.angle_alpha   90.00
_cell.angle_beta   90.00
_cell.angle_gamma   90.00
#
_symmetry.space_group_name_H-M   'P 1'
#
loop_
_entity.id
_entity.type
_entity.pdbx_description
1 polymer ?
#
loop_
_entity_poly.entity_id
_entity_poly.type
_entity_poly.pdbx_seq_one_letter_code
_entity_poly.pdbx_strand_id
1 'polypeptide(L)'
;MTKYREFLRLTALGLSQRNIVQSIGVSQKTVVKVQKRAQEMHLSWPLDETLTDAALETLMIPKESKVSRQKRMPMRASPPASGTEGQDKC
;
A
#
# COMPACT_ATOMS: atom_id res chain seq x y z
N MET A 1 -21.20 -6.05 -3.17
CA MET A 1 -20.16 -7.09 -3.31
C MET A 1 -19.32 -6.71 -4.52
N THR A 2 -18.14 -6.15 -4.29
CA THR A 2 -17.26 -5.65 -5.36
C THR A 2 -16.51 -6.82 -5.98
N LYS A 3 -16.54 -6.98 -7.31
CA LYS A 3 -15.87 -8.12 -7.97
C LYS A 3 -14.39 -7.85 -8.24
N TYR A 4 -13.57 -7.93 -7.19
CA TYR A 4 -12.11 -7.71 -7.27
C TYR A 4 -11.39 -8.67 -8.22
N ARG A 5 -11.88 -9.90 -8.37
CA ARG A 5 -11.32 -10.87 -9.33
C ARG A 5 -11.49 -10.39 -10.78
N GLU A 6 -12.68 -9.88 -11.10
CA GLU A 6 -12.95 -9.29 -12.41
C GLU A 6 -12.08 -8.05 -12.63
N PHE A 7 -11.86 -7.24 -11.58
CA PHE A 7 -10.98 -6.07 -11.64
C PHE A 7 -9.56 -6.43 -12.07
N LEU A 8 -8.97 -7.42 -11.39
CA LEU A 8 -7.61 -7.87 -11.65
C LEU A 8 -7.50 -8.50 -13.04
N ARG A 9 -8.54 -9.22 -13.47
CA ARG A 9 -8.65 -9.75 -14.83
C ARG A 9 -8.65 -8.64 -15.89
N LEU A 10 -9.52 -7.63 -15.75
CA LEU A 10 -9.58 -6.51 -16.70
C LEU A 10 -8.29 -5.67 -16.71
N THR A 11 -7.63 -5.56 -15.56
CA THR A 11 -6.32 -4.89 -15.45
C THR A 11 -5.24 -5.68 -16.17
N ALA A 12 -5.19 -7.01 -16.02
CA ALA A 12 -4.25 -7.87 -16.73
C ALA A 12 -4.49 -7.88 -18.25
N LEU A 13 -5.73 -7.65 -18.69
CA LEU A 13 -6.07 -7.45 -20.10
C LEU A 13 -5.63 -6.08 -20.66
N GLY A 14 -5.06 -5.20 -19.82
CA GLY A 14 -4.58 -3.89 -20.26
C GLY A 14 -5.69 -2.88 -20.55
N LEU A 15 -6.89 -3.08 -20.00
CA LEU A 15 -8.02 -2.18 -20.23
C LEU A 15 -7.83 -0.82 -19.53
N SER A 16 -8.38 0.22 -20.14
CA SER A 16 -8.34 1.56 -19.57
C SER A 16 -9.25 1.67 -18.33
N GLN A 17 -8.86 2.54 -17.40
CA GLN A 17 -9.58 2.73 -16.13
C GLN A 17 -11.08 3.01 -16.33
N ARG A 18 -11.47 3.73 -17.39
CA ARG A 18 -12.88 3.99 -17.71
C ARG A 18 -13.65 2.72 -18.05
N ASN A 19 -13.07 1.82 -18.84
CA ASN A 19 -13.70 0.53 -19.16
C ASN A 19 -13.87 -0.34 -17.92
N ILE A 20 -12.87 -0.32 -17.03
CA ILE A 20 -12.92 -1.06 -15.76
C ILE A 20 -14.03 -0.50 -14.85
N VAL A 21 -14.13 0.82 -14.73
CA VAL A 21 -15.20 1.51 -13.99
C VAL A 21 -16.58 1.11 -14.52
N GLN A 22 -16.76 1.15 -15.85
CA GLN A 22 -18.04 0.79 -16.47
C GLN A 22 -18.38 -0.69 -16.34
N SER A 23 -17.38 -1.57 -16.39
CA SER A 23 -17.58 -3.02 -16.29
C SER A 23 -17.92 -3.48 -14.87
N ILE A 24 -17.36 -2.83 -13.85
CA ILE A 24 -17.51 -3.27 -12.44
C ILE A 24 -18.48 -2.38 -11.65
N GLY A 25 -18.71 -1.15 -12.09
CA GLY A 25 -19.57 -0.19 -11.39
C GLY A 25 -18.91 0.46 -10.17
N VAL A 26 -17.57 0.53 -10.13
CA VAL A 26 -16.81 1.19 -9.05
C VAL A 26 -16.32 2.58 -9.47
N SER A 27 -16.07 3.47 -8.51
CA SER A 27 -15.49 4.78 -8.81
C SER A 27 -14.05 4.69 -9.33
N GLN A 28 -13.66 5.61 -10.22
CA GLN A 28 -12.30 5.70 -10.75
C GLN A 28 -11.23 5.81 -9.64
N LYS A 29 -11.54 6.49 -8.54
CA LYS A 29 -10.64 6.57 -7.38
C LYS A 29 -10.32 5.19 -6.80
N THR A 30 -11.31 4.30 -6.75
CA THR A 30 -11.15 2.92 -6.29
C THR A 30 -10.25 2.15 -7.26
N VAL A 31 -10.46 2.33 -8.57
CA VAL A 31 -9.64 1.69 -9.61
C VAL A 31 -8.15 2.01 -9.43
N VAL A 32 -7.80 3.30 -9.30
CA VAL A 32 -6.41 3.73 -9.11
C VAL A 32 -5.80 3.13 -7.84
N LYS A 33 -6.53 3.17 -6.72
CA LYS A 33 -6.07 2.59 -5.44
C LYS A 33 -5.80 1.09 -5.57
N VAL A 34 -6.74 0.36 -6.17
CA VAL A 34 -6.64 -1.10 -6.33
C VAL A 34 -5.50 -1.47 -7.27
N GLN A 35 -5.34 -0.79 -8.40
CA GLN A 35 -4.21 -1.00 -9.31
C GLN A 35 -2.87 -0.80 -8.61
N LYS A 36 -2.72 0.30 -7.88
CA LYS A 36 -1.48 0.59 -7.15
C LYS A 36 -1.17 -0.49 -6.12
N ARG A 37 -2.18 -0.91 -5.33
CA ARG A 37 -2.03 -2.00 -4.35
C ARG A 37 -1.72 -3.35 -4.99
N ALA A 38 -2.36 -3.66 -6.11
CA ALA A 38 -2.10 -4.89 -6.84
C ALA A 38 -0.64 -4.93 -7.33
N GLN A 39 -0.13 -3.81 -7.86
CA GLN A 39 1.28 -3.68 -8.26
C GLN A 39 2.24 -3.80 -7.07
N GLU A 40 1.95 -3.14 -5.95
CA GLU A 40 2.76 -3.23 -4.71
C GLU A 40 2.84 -4.66 -4.17
N MET A 41 1.75 -5.43 -4.30
CA MET A 41 1.66 -6.81 -3.83
C MET A 41 2.00 -7.84 -4.92
N HIS A 42 2.44 -7.39 -6.10
CA HIS A 42 2.68 -8.23 -7.28
C HIS A 42 1.51 -9.17 -7.62
N LEU A 43 0.28 -8.74 -7.30
CA LEU A 43 -0.93 -9.48 -7.60
C LEU A 43 -1.21 -9.38 -9.10
N SER A 44 -1.05 -10.52 -9.76
CA SER A 44 -1.28 -10.71 -11.18
C SER A 44 -2.45 -11.67 -11.35
N TRP A 45 -3.27 -11.46 -12.37
CA TRP A 45 -4.16 -12.51 -12.84
C TRP A 45 -3.33 -13.57 -13.59
N PRO A 46 -3.59 -14.89 -13.47
CA PRO A 46 -4.65 -15.54 -12.69
C PRO A 46 -4.38 -15.60 -11.19
N LEU A 47 -5.42 -15.34 -10.38
CA LEU A 47 -5.36 -15.50 -8.92
C LEU A 47 -5.75 -16.92 -8.54
N ASP A 48 -5.15 -17.39 -7.45
CA ASP A 48 -5.52 -18.64 -6.81
C ASP A 48 -6.99 -18.66 -6.37
N GLU A 49 -7.63 -19.82 -6.40
CA GLU A 49 -9.05 -20.00 -6.08
C GLU A 49 -9.36 -19.61 -4.62
N THR A 50 -8.34 -19.70 -3.77
CA THR A 50 -8.37 -19.31 -2.36
C THR A 50 -8.50 -17.79 -2.14
N LEU A 51 -8.12 -16.97 -3.14
CA LEU A 51 -8.23 -15.51 -3.10
C LEU A 51 -9.64 -15.06 -3.52
N THR A 52 -10.54 -15.03 -2.53
CA THR A 52 -11.92 -14.54 -2.68
C THR A 52 -12.01 -13.02 -2.70
N ASP A 53 -13.12 -12.48 -3.20
CA ASP A 53 -13.39 -11.04 -3.21
C ASP A 53 -13.34 -10.41 -1.81
N ALA A 54 -13.84 -11.12 -0.77
CA ALA A 54 -13.77 -10.67 0.61
C ALA A 54 -12.33 -10.58 1.16
N ALA A 55 -11.48 -11.53 0.79
CA ALA A 55 -10.06 -11.51 1.15
C ALA A 55 -9.33 -10.34 0.46
N LEU A 56 -9.60 -10.13 -0.84
CA LEU A 56 -9.05 -9.01 -1.61
C LEU A 56 -9.52 -7.66 -1.07
N GLU A 57 -10.79 -7.54 -0.69
CA GLU A 57 -11.34 -6.33 -0.07
C GLU A 57 -10.58 -5.99 1.22
N THR A 58 -10.39 -6.98 2.10
CA THR A 58 -9.69 -6.80 3.38
C THR A 58 -8.20 -6.47 3.19
N LEU A 59 -7.58 -7.06 2.17
CA LEU A 59 -6.17 -6.87 1.86
C LEU A 59 -5.89 -5.50 1.22
N MET A 60 -6.76 -5.06 0.30
CA MET A 60 -6.58 -3.83 -0.48
C MET A 60 -7.18 -2.60 0.18
N ILE A 61 -8.31 -2.77 0.86
CA ILE A 61 -8.95 -1.73 1.66
C ILE A 61 -8.58 -2.02 3.11
N PRO A 62 -7.65 -1.26 3.71
CA PRO A 62 -7.54 -1.26 5.16
C PRO A 62 -8.88 -0.74 5.68
N LYS A 63 -9.76 -1.64 6.10
CA LYS A 63 -10.85 -1.35 7.03
C LYS A 63 -10.21 -0.47 8.10
N GLU A 64 -10.77 0.70 8.35
CA GLU A 64 -10.27 1.72 9.27
C GLU A 64 -10.00 1.15 10.67
N SER A 65 -8.89 0.42 10.77
CA SER A 65 -8.39 -0.22 11.95
C SER A 65 -7.33 0.75 12.40
N LYS A 66 -7.74 1.62 13.31
CA LYS A 66 -6.86 2.51 14.05
C LYS A 66 -5.69 1.69 14.62
N VAL A 67 -4.60 1.55 13.88
CA VAL A 67 -3.32 1.17 14.44
C VAL A 67 -2.30 2.14 13.89
N SER A 68 -2.25 3.23 14.65
CA SER A 68 -1.03 3.90 15.04
C SER A 68 -0.19 4.53 13.93
N ARG A 69 -0.36 5.83 13.86
CA ARG A 69 0.68 6.84 13.65
C ARG A 69 1.89 6.63 14.59
N GLN A 70 2.58 5.49 14.54
CA GLN A 70 3.85 5.27 15.26
C GLN A 70 4.82 4.39 14.44
N LYS A 71 5.49 5.03 13.48
CA LYS A 71 6.96 5.02 13.43
C LYS A 71 7.35 6.45 13.08
N ARG A 72 7.30 7.35 14.08
CA ARG A 72 8.47 7.82 14.84
C ARG A 72 9.51 8.46 13.90
N MET A 73 9.31 9.78 13.72
CA MET A 73 10.26 10.89 13.62
C MET A 73 11.65 10.65 12.99
N PRO A 74 12.13 11.54 12.10
CA PRO A 74 13.55 11.67 11.81
C PRO A 74 14.20 12.44 12.96
N MET A 75 14.73 11.75 13.97
CA MET A 75 15.60 12.41 14.94
C MET A 75 17.05 12.10 14.56
N ARG A 76 17.61 12.92 13.65
CA ARG A 76 19.05 13.14 13.62
C ARG A 76 19.40 13.92 14.89
N ALA A 77 19.47 13.23 16.02
CA ALA A 77 20.13 13.73 17.21
C ALA A 77 21.60 13.33 17.10
N SER A 78 22.39 14.17 16.42
CA SER A 78 23.81 14.21 16.71
C SER A 78 23.96 14.70 18.16
N PRO A 79 24.72 14.03 19.03
CA PRO A 79 24.93 14.51 20.38
C PRO A 79 25.67 15.85 20.39
N PRO A 80 25.39 16.71 21.38
CA PRO A 80 25.99 18.03 21.53
C PRO A 80 27.46 17.92 21.96
N ALA A 81 28.24 18.92 21.55
CA ALA A 81 29.56 19.18 22.07
C ALA A 81 29.53 19.42 23.59
N SER A 82 30.37 18.69 24.32
CA SER A 82 30.92 19.00 25.65
C SER A 82 32.02 17.97 25.90
N GLY A 83 33.21 18.28 26.36
CA GLY A 83 33.81 19.50 26.85
C GLY A 83 35.23 19.11 27.32
N THR A 84 36.15 20.06 27.22
CA THR A 84 37.28 20.30 28.13
C THR A 84 37.75 19.19 29.07
N GLU A 85 39.06 18.90 28.99
CA GLU A 85 40.06 19.03 30.08
C GLU A 85 41.07 17.86 30.06
N GLY A 86 42.37 18.18 30.15
CA GLY A 86 43.43 17.17 30.25
C GLY A 86 44.80 17.66 29.79
N GLN A 87 45.40 18.55 30.56
CA GLN A 87 46.83 18.86 30.56
C GLN A 87 47.62 17.65 31.11
N ASP A 88 48.65 17.18 30.41
CA ASP A 88 49.76 16.36 30.93
C ASP A 88 50.83 16.27 29.81
N LYS A 89 51.82 17.18 29.76
CA LYS A 89 53.14 17.07 30.40
C LYS A 89 53.98 15.90 29.84
N CYS A 90 54.82 16.21 28.85
CA CYS A 90 56.25 15.87 28.79
C CYS A 90 56.90 16.65 27.64
#